data_AF-A0A2S9FNM7-F1
#
_entry.id   AF-A0A2S9FNM7-F1
#
_cell.length_a   1.000
_cell.length_b   1.000
_cell.length_c   1.000
_cell.angle_alpha   90.00
_cell.angle_beta   90.00
_cell.angle_gamma   90.00
#
_symmetry.space_group_name_H-M   'P 1'
#
loop_
_entity.id
_entity.type
_entity.pdbx_description
1 polymer ?
#
loop_
_entity_poly.entity_id
_entity_poly.type
_entity_poly.pdbx_seq_one_letter_code
_entity_poly.pdbx_strand_id
1 'polypeptide(L)'
;LRARFNGKPEFVESFFRFIAEDIRKYLAELGFRSVDEAVGHAEVLDTDMGVAHWKSKGMDLSPIFAMHTDAHGAALTQRRRVRDQDHGLDQALDRTLIQLAEGALEDAHPVRLELPVRNVNR
;
A
#
# COMPACT_ATOMS: atom_id res chain seq x y z
N LEU A 1 -10.25 24.20 -21.81
CA LEU A 1 -10.29 23.03 -20.90
C LEU A 1 -10.03 23.42 -19.45
N ARG A 2 -8.85 23.99 -19.09
CA ARG A 2 -8.55 24.41 -17.70
C ARG A 2 -9.52 25.46 -17.11
N ALA A 3 -10.04 26.38 -17.93
CA ALA A 3 -11.03 27.38 -17.51
C ALA A 3 -12.39 26.79 -17.07
N ARG A 4 -12.64 25.50 -17.31
CA ARG A 4 -13.87 24.80 -16.86
C ARG A 4 -13.68 24.03 -15.56
N PHE A 5 -12.48 24.02 -14.99
CA PHE A 5 -12.22 23.35 -13.72
C PHE A 5 -12.74 24.22 -12.58
N ASN A 6 -13.78 23.73 -11.91
CA ASN A 6 -14.40 24.36 -10.75
C ASN A 6 -14.04 23.64 -9.43
N GLY A 7 -13.15 22.65 -9.49
CA GLY A 7 -12.70 21.91 -8.31
C GLY A 7 -11.93 22.83 -7.39
N LYS A 8 -12.20 22.71 -6.09
CA LYS A 8 -11.47 23.42 -5.05
C LYS A 8 -10.83 22.42 -4.09
N PRO A 9 -9.67 22.72 -3.48
CA PRO A 9 -9.02 21.84 -2.50
C PRO A 9 -9.97 21.38 -1.39
N GLU A 10 -10.89 22.26 -0.97
CA GLU A 10 -11.87 22.00 0.08
C GLU A 10 -12.83 20.86 -0.26
N PHE A 11 -13.08 20.62 -1.55
CA PHE A 11 -13.92 19.50 -1.98
C PHE A 11 -13.25 18.16 -1.75
N VAL A 12 -11.93 18.09 -1.99
CA VAL A 12 -11.12 16.89 -1.73
C VAL A 12 -11.00 16.65 -0.23
N GLU A 13 -10.72 17.70 0.54
CA GLU A 13 -10.66 17.63 2.00
C GLU A 13 -11.98 17.13 2.59
N SER A 14 -13.10 17.71 2.17
CA SER A 14 -14.43 17.33 2.66
C SER A 14 -14.79 15.89 2.30
N PHE A 15 -14.47 15.46 1.08
CA PHE A 15 -14.66 14.08 0.64
C PHE A 15 -13.90 13.09 1.52
N PHE A 16 -12.61 13.30 1.76
CA PHE A 16 -11.81 12.42 2.61
C PHE A 16 -12.23 12.48 4.08
N ARG A 17 -12.69 13.64 4.58
CA ARG A 17 -13.25 13.75 5.93
C ARG A 17 -14.48 12.86 6.11
N PHE A 18 -15.44 12.92 5.18
CA PHE A 18 -16.63 12.08 5.25
C PHE A 18 -16.32 10.58 5.13
N ILE A 19 -15.41 10.21 4.22
CA ILE A 19 -14.93 8.82 4.13
C ILE A 19 -14.31 8.37 5.45
N ALA A 20 -13.45 9.19 6.06
CA ALA A 20 -12.82 8.85 7.33
C ALA A 20 -13.82 8.77 8.49
N GLU A 21 -14.91 9.54 8.47
CA GLU A 21 -16.02 9.40 9.42
C GLU A 21 -16.76 8.08 9.24
N ASP A 22 -17.08 7.68 8.01
CA ASP A 22 -17.78 6.43 7.75
C ASP A 22 -16.92 5.20 8.08
N ILE A 23 -15.62 5.24 7.74
CA ILE A 23 -14.68 4.19 8.15
C ILE A 23 -14.66 4.04 9.68
N ARG A 24 -14.66 5.14 10.44
CA ARG A 24 -14.69 5.08 11.91
C ARG A 24 -15.96 4.43 12.47
N LYS A 25 -17.11 4.62 11.81
CA LYS A 25 -18.37 3.95 12.18
C LYS A 25 -18.24 2.44 11.98
N TYR A 26 -17.78 1.99 10.82
CA TYR A 26 -17.57 0.57 10.54
C TYR A 26 -16.55 -0.08 11.49
N LEU A 27 -15.44 0.61 11.79
CA LEU A 27 -14.47 0.11 12.76
C LEU A 27 -15.11 -0.08 14.13
N ALA A 28 -15.91 0.89 14.61
CA ALA A 28 -16.60 0.79 15.88
C ALA A 28 -17.64 -0.34 15.90
N GLU A 29 -18.40 -0.54 14.82
CA GLU A 29 -19.36 -1.65 14.68
C GLU A 29 -18.68 -3.02 14.73
N LEU A 30 -17.48 -3.12 14.14
CA LEU A 30 -16.67 -4.34 14.14
C LEU A 30 -15.81 -4.50 15.40
N GLY A 31 -15.80 -3.53 16.31
CA GLY A 31 -15.04 -3.57 17.57
C GLY A 31 -13.55 -3.18 17.45
N PHE A 32 -13.13 -2.58 16.34
CA PHE A 32 -11.76 -2.09 16.13
C PHE A 32 -11.63 -0.60 16.50
N ARG A 33 -10.49 -0.22 17.07
CA ARG A 33 -10.19 1.19 17.44
C ARG A 33 -9.37 1.91 16.36
N SER A 34 -8.76 1.17 15.45
CA SER A 34 -7.98 1.73 14.35
C SER A 34 -8.01 0.83 13.11
N VAL A 35 -7.68 1.41 11.95
CA VAL A 35 -7.52 0.65 10.69
C VAL A 35 -6.43 -0.42 10.83
N ASP A 36 -5.33 -0.12 11.52
CA ASP A 36 -4.22 -1.07 11.73
C ASP A 36 -4.68 -2.32 12.49
N GLU A 37 -5.63 -2.18 13.42
CA GLU A 37 -6.24 -3.32 14.12
C GLU A 37 -7.14 -4.15 13.20
N ALA A 38 -7.76 -3.55 12.18
CA ALA A 38 -8.66 -4.25 11.26
C ALA A 38 -7.93 -4.95 10.09
N VAL A 39 -6.71 -4.51 9.73
CA VAL A 39 -5.95 -5.07 8.61
C VAL A 39 -5.68 -6.56 8.82
N GLY A 40 -6.09 -7.37 7.83
CA GLY A 40 -5.84 -8.82 7.80
C GLY A 40 -6.89 -9.66 8.53
N HIS A 41 -7.96 -9.07 9.07
CA HIS A 41 -9.08 -9.79 9.67
C HIS A 41 -10.12 -10.19 8.60
N ALA A 42 -9.86 -11.25 7.85
CA ALA A 42 -10.80 -11.76 6.85
C ALA A 42 -12.02 -12.46 7.48
N GLU A 43 -11.91 -12.92 8.72
CA GLU A 43 -12.98 -13.60 9.47
C GLU A 43 -14.20 -12.72 9.77
N VAL A 44 -14.06 -11.38 9.70
CA VAL A 44 -15.18 -10.45 9.89
C VAL A 44 -15.91 -10.11 8.59
N LEU A 45 -15.46 -10.69 7.47
CA LEU A 45 -16.08 -10.52 6.17
C LEU A 45 -17.03 -11.69 5.91
N ASP A 46 -18.23 -11.36 5.49
CA ASP A 46 -19.22 -12.33 5.04
C ASP A 46 -19.56 -12.06 3.58
N THR A 47 -19.77 -13.13 2.82
CA THR A 47 -20.29 -13.03 1.47
C THR A 47 -21.80 -13.12 1.54
N ASP A 48 -22.49 -12.02 1.26
CA ASP A 48 -23.91 -12.13 0.97
C ASP A 48 -24.10 -13.09 -0.22
N MET A 49 -25.21 -13.84 -0.23
CA MET A 49 -25.63 -14.62 -1.39
C MET A 49 -25.98 -13.63 -2.50
N GLY A 50 -24.93 -13.16 -3.20
CA GLY A 50 -24.94 -11.88 -3.90
C GLY A 50 -26.21 -11.69 -4.71
N VAL A 51 -26.98 -10.64 -4.37
CA VAL A 51 -28.19 -10.13 -5.03
C VAL A 51 -28.48 -10.91 -6.31
N ALA A 52 -29.17 -12.06 -6.17
CA ALA A 52 -29.29 -13.15 -7.15
C ALA A 52 -28.92 -12.80 -8.61
N HIS A 53 -27.63 -12.58 -8.88
CA HIS A 53 -27.18 -12.09 -10.17
C HIS A 53 -26.67 -13.29 -10.95
N TRP A 54 -27.19 -13.50 -12.14
CA TRP A 54 -26.90 -14.72 -12.91
C TRP A 54 -25.40 -14.91 -13.21
N LYS A 55 -24.58 -13.84 -13.19
CA LYS A 55 -23.11 -13.92 -13.33
C LYS A 55 -22.33 -14.25 -12.05
N SER A 56 -22.93 -14.07 -10.87
CA SER A 56 -22.29 -14.42 -9.60
C SER A 56 -22.59 -15.86 -9.18
N LYS A 57 -23.55 -16.53 -9.85
CA LYS A 57 -23.82 -17.96 -9.65
C LYS A 57 -22.55 -18.79 -9.94
N GLY A 58 -22.00 -19.39 -8.88
CA GLY A 58 -20.85 -20.29 -8.96
C GLY A 58 -19.48 -19.63 -8.73
N MET A 59 -19.43 -18.36 -8.31
CA MET A 59 -18.17 -17.72 -7.92
C MET A 59 -17.73 -18.21 -6.54
N ASP A 60 -16.59 -18.91 -6.47
CA ASP A 60 -15.94 -19.29 -5.22
C ASP A 60 -14.96 -18.20 -4.78
N LEU A 61 -15.30 -17.50 -3.70
CA LEU A 61 -14.47 -16.45 -3.11
C LEU A 61 -13.59 -16.96 -1.97
N SER A 62 -13.64 -18.26 -1.63
CA SER A 62 -12.83 -18.86 -0.57
C SER A 62 -11.33 -18.54 -0.68
N PRO A 63 -10.70 -18.48 -1.89
CA PRO A 63 -9.30 -18.09 -2.01
C PRO A 63 -8.98 -16.66 -1.56
N ILE A 64 -9.95 -15.74 -1.62
CA ILE A 64 -9.77 -14.34 -1.22
C ILE A 64 -9.82 -14.20 0.31
N PHE A 65 -10.65 -15.00 0.97
CA PHE A 65 -10.82 -14.99 2.43
C PHE A 65 -9.89 -15.96 3.16
N ALA A 66 -9.04 -16.69 2.42
CA ALA A 66 -8.12 -17.66 2.99
C ALA A 66 -7.12 -16.98 3.96
N MET A 67 -7.22 -17.31 5.24
CA MET A 67 -6.27 -16.87 6.25
C MET A 67 -5.10 -17.85 6.35
N HIS A 68 -3.88 -17.32 6.28
CA HIS A 68 -2.68 -18.14 6.43
C HIS A 68 -2.47 -18.59 7.88
N THR A 69 -2.07 -19.85 8.02
CA THR A 69 -1.64 -20.47 9.28
C THR A 69 -0.14 -20.72 9.25
N ASP A 70 0.45 -20.92 10.42
CA ASP A 70 1.83 -21.39 10.53
C ASP A 70 1.97 -22.87 10.13
N ALA A 71 3.21 -23.39 10.22
CA ALA A 71 3.53 -24.78 9.90
C ALA A 71 2.82 -25.82 10.80
N HIS A 72 2.23 -25.39 11.92
CA HIS A 72 1.50 -26.22 12.86
C HIS A 72 -0.02 -25.99 12.80
N GLY A 73 -0.49 -25.19 11.84
CA GLY A 73 -1.91 -24.89 11.65
C GLY A 73 -2.46 -23.84 12.62
N ALA A 74 -1.62 -23.19 13.42
CA ALA A 74 -2.06 -22.09 14.28
C ALA A 74 -2.21 -20.80 13.46
N ALA A 75 -3.17 -19.97 13.87
CA ALA A 75 -3.36 -18.67 13.24
C ALA A 75 -2.10 -17.80 13.42
N LEU A 76 -1.65 -17.18 12.33
CA LEU A 76 -0.56 -16.21 12.42
C LEU A 76 -0.95 -15.08 13.36
N THR A 77 -0.07 -14.80 14.35
CA THR A 77 -0.24 -13.70 15.31
C THR A 77 0.00 -12.33 14.68
N GLN A 78 0.68 -12.28 13.53
CA GLN A 78 1.01 -11.07 12.80
C GLN A 78 0.31 -11.06 11.44
N ARG A 79 -0.89 -10.48 11.38
CA ARG A 79 -1.70 -10.33 10.16
C ARG A 79 -1.57 -8.96 9.49
N ARG A 80 -0.78 -8.08 10.09
CA ARG A 80 -0.54 -6.71 9.67
C ARG A 80 0.95 -6.42 9.55
N ARG A 81 1.26 -5.26 8.99
CA ARG A 81 2.63 -4.76 8.89
C ARG A 81 3.19 -4.47 10.29
N VAL A 82 4.12 -5.31 10.74
CA VAL A 82 4.84 -5.12 12.02
C VAL A 82 6.29 -4.65 11.85
N ARG A 83 6.77 -4.57 10.60
CA ARG A 83 8.14 -4.16 10.25
C ARG A 83 8.11 -3.32 8.99
N ASP A 84 9.12 -2.48 8.84
CA ASP A 84 9.33 -1.73 7.62
C ASP A 84 9.77 -2.63 6.46
N GLN A 85 9.54 -2.15 5.24
CA GLN A 85 10.04 -2.78 4.03
C GLN A 85 11.47 -2.27 3.81
N ASP A 86 12.45 -3.15 3.96
CA ASP A 86 13.83 -2.86 3.55
C ASP A 86 14.00 -3.26 2.08
N HIS A 87 14.13 -2.26 1.22
CA HIS A 87 14.34 -2.44 -0.21
C HIS A 87 15.82 -2.45 -0.59
N GLY A 88 16.74 -2.30 0.37
CA GLY A 88 18.18 -2.29 0.12
C GLY A 88 18.67 -1.10 -0.72
N LEU A 89 17.85 -0.05 -0.86
CA LEU A 89 18.18 1.14 -1.66
C LEU A 89 19.43 1.86 -1.14
N ASP A 90 19.79 1.64 0.11
CA ASP A 90 21.02 2.14 0.70
C ASP A 90 22.28 1.57 0.03
N GLN A 91 22.17 0.43 -0.63
CA GLN A 91 23.25 -0.26 -1.35
C GLN A 91 23.17 -0.07 -2.87
N ALA A 92 22.18 0.68 -3.36
CA ALA A 92 22.02 0.94 -4.79
C ALA A 92 23.23 1.71 -5.34
N LEU A 93 23.65 1.37 -6.57
CA LEU A 93 24.80 2.01 -7.23
C LEU A 93 24.59 3.53 -7.36
N ASP A 94 23.35 3.97 -7.50
CA ASP A 94 22.92 5.36 -7.57
C ASP A 94 23.41 6.19 -6.39
N ARG A 95 23.55 5.61 -5.18
CA ARG A 95 24.14 6.32 -4.05
C ARG A 95 25.58 6.74 -4.30
N THR A 96 26.37 5.83 -4.87
CA THR A 96 27.74 6.13 -5.29
C THR A 96 27.75 7.14 -6.44
N LEU A 97 26.84 7.02 -7.40
CA LEU A 97 26.75 7.97 -8.53
C LEU A 97 26.42 9.39 -8.05
N ILE A 98 25.48 9.54 -7.12
CA ILE A 98 25.11 10.83 -6.53
C ILE A 98 26.30 11.46 -5.80
N GLN A 99 27.02 10.67 -4.99
CA GLN A 99 28.23 11.14 -4.30
C GLN A 99 29.31 11.61 -5.29
N LEU A 100 29.55 10.84 -6.36
CA LEU A 100 30.54 11.19 -7.38
C LEU A 100 30.12 12.38 -8.26
N ALA A 101 28.83 12.72 -8.27
CA ALA A 101 28.26 13.82 -9.05
C ALA A 101 28.02 15.10 -8.22
N GLU A 102 28.49 15.18 -6.97
CA GLU A 102 28.24 16.30 -6.06
C GLU A 102 28.53 17.67 -6.70
N GLY A 103 29.72 17.86 -7.28
CA GLY A 103 30.08 19.12 -7.95
C GLY A 103 29.25 19.44 -9.21
N ALA A 104 28.64 18.43 -9.83
CA ALA A 104 27.68 18.63 -10.93
C ALA A 104 26.30 19.04 -10.40
N LEU A 105 25.90 18.53 -9.23
CA LEU A 105 24.62 18.82 -8.60
C LEU A 105 24.60 20.20 -7.94
N GLU A 106 25.70 20.59 -7.31
CA GLU A 106 25.80 21.86 -6.57
C GLU A 106 26.14 23.04 -7.50
N ASP A 107 27.13 22.86 -8.38
CA ASP A 107 27.73 23.95 -9.15
C ASP A 107 27.59 23.79 -10.67
N ALA A 108 26.83 22.78 -11.14
CA ALA A 108 26.63 22.48 -12.56
C ALA A 108 27.93 22.19 -13.35
N HIS A 109 28.98 21.72 -12.68
CA HIS A 109 30.20 21.29 -13.37
C HIS A 109 29.96 20.01 -14.19
N PRO A 110 30.44 19.93 -15.44
CA PRO A 110 30.36 18.70 -16.22
C PRO A 110 31.14 17.56 -15.53
N VAL A 111 30.48 16.41 -15.33
CA VAL A 111 31.10 15.20 -14.79
C VAL A 111 31.00 14.05 -15.79
N ARG A 112 32.06 13.24 -15.87
CA ARG A 112 32.09 11.99 -16.63
C ARG A 112 32.54 10.87 -15.70
N LEU A 113 31.72 9.84 -15.56
CA LEU A 113 31.97 8.70 -14.68
C LEU A 113 32.07 7.41 -15.52
N GLU A 114 33.07 6.58 -15.22
CA GLU A 114 33.23 5.25 -15.80
C GLU A 114 33.35 4.24 -14.64
N LEU A 115 32.35 3.37 -14.52
CA LEU A 115 32.20 2.45 -13.40
C LEU A 115 31.77 1.07 -13.90
N PRO A 116 32.24 -0.03 -13.27
CA PRO A 116 31.78 -1.36 -13.60
C PRO A 116 30.33 -1.57 -13.14
N VAL A 117 29.46 -2.06 -14.05
CA VAL A 117 28.06 -2.39 -13.75
C VAL A 117 27.88 -3.92 -13.73
N ARG A 118 27.13 -4.42 -12.76
CA ARG A 118 26.75 -5.82 -12.60
C ARG A 118 25.24 -5.96 -12.52
N ASN A 119 24.73 -7.17 -12.74
CA ASN A 119 23.29 -7.49 -12.64
C ASN A 119 22.68 -7.27 -11.24
N VAL A 120 23.52 -7.13 -10.21
CA VAL A 120 23.10 -6.79 -8.84
C VAL A 120 22.87 -5.29 -8.65
N ASN A 121 23.35 -4.43 -9.57
CA ASN A 121 23.06 -3.01 -9.57
C ASN A 121 21.70 -2.80 -10.25
N ARG A 122 20.64 -2.65 -9.45
CA ARG A 122 19.25 -2.52 -9.87
C ARG A 122 18.49 -1.54 -8.98
#